data_AF-A0A4Q5ZAM0-F1
#
_entry.id   AF-A0A4Q5ZAM0-F1
#
_cell.length_a   1.000
_cell.length_b   1.000
_cell.length_c   1.000
_cell.angle_alpha   90.00
_cell.angle_beta   90.00
_cell.angle_gamma   90.00
#
_symmetry.space_group_name_H-M   'P 1'
#
loop_
_entity.id
_entity.type
_entity.pdbx_description
1 polymer ?
#
loop_
_entity_poly.entity_id
_entity_poly.type
_entity_poly.pdbx_seq_one_letter_code
_entity_poly.pdbx_strand_id
1 'polypeptide(L)' 'AKSVMIPTFLYQVRDDVYTDPSDVQAVYDNIPLSEKKLYWIEGTTKRWHGYTYFQRHPEQMLEWFDQYMR' A
#
# COMPACT_ATOMS: atom_id res chain seq x y z
N ALA A 1 -2.40 13.61 -2.80
CA ALA A 1 -3.05 12.84 -1.71
C ALA A 1 -3.66 13.71 -0.58
N LYS A 2 -3.53 15.04 -0.61
CA LYS A 2 -3.96 15.94 0.47
C LYS A 2 -5.48 15.99 0.74
N SER A 3 -6.28 15.49 -0.19
CA SER A 3 -7.74 15.45 -0.10
C SER A 3 -8.29 14.06 0.23
N VAL A 4 -7.44 13.13 0.64
CA VAL A 4 -7.87 11.79 1.08
C VAL A 4 -8.50 11.92 2.46
N MET A 5 -9.78 11.54 2.57
CA MET A 5 -10.61 11.71 3.77
C MET A 5 -11.14 10.39 4.33
N ILE A 6 -10.61 9.24 3.88
CA ILE A 6 -10.99 7.90 4.36
C ILE A 6 -9.74 7.10 4.74
N PRO A 7 -9.85 6.11 5.65
CA PRO A 7 -8.76 5.20 5.93
C PRO A 7 -8.17 4.61 4.65
N THR A 8 -6.85 4.68 4.49
CA THR A 8 -6.19 4.28 3.24
C THR A 8 -5.02 3.32 3.47
N PHE A 9 -5.08 2.16 2.83
CA PHE A 9 -3.98 1.19 2.80
C PHE A 9 -3.33 1.19 1.41
N LEU A 10 -2.08 1.65 1.33
CA LEU A 10 -1.22 1.60 0.15
C LEU A 10 -0.29 0.39 0.22
N TYR A 11 -0.04 -0.23 -0.93
CA TYR A 11 0.98 -1.26 -1.07
C TYR A 11 1.66 -1.16 -2.43
N GLN A 12 2.94 -1.47 -2.49
CA GLN A 12 3.73 -1.40 -3.72
C GLN A 12 4.95 -2.32 -3.64
N VAL A 13 5.39 -2.87 -4.78
CA VAL A 13 6.71 -3.51 -4.90
C VAL A 13 7.79 -2.44 -4.80
N ARG A 14 8.66 -2.54 -3.77
CA ARG A 14 9.65 -1.51 -3.48
C ARG A 14 10.61 -1.31 -4.65
N ASP A 15 11.14 -2.38 -5.22
CA ASP A 15 12.13 -2.30 -6.30
C ASP A 15 11.49 -2.45 -7.71
N ASP A 16 10.23 -2.01 -7.89
CA ASP A 16 9.55 -2.02 -9.20
C ASP A 16 10.34 -1.18 -10.21
N VAL A 17 10.77 -1.79 -11.32
CA VAL A 17 11.57 -1.13 -12.37
C VAL A 17 10.86 0.04 -13.06
N TYR A 18 9.55 0.16 -12.89
CA TYR A 18 8.71 1.16 -13.54
C TYR A 18 8.20 2.24 -12.58
N THR A 19 8.61 2.25 -11.31
CA THR A 19 8.11 3.21 -10.32
C THR A 19 9.21 3.57 -9.34
N ASP A 20 9.37 4.86 -9.04
CA ASP A 20 10.30 5.30 -8.01
C ASP A 20 9.65 5.17 -6.62
N PRO A 21 10.30 4.52 -5.62
CA PRO A 21 9.78 4.42 -4.26
C PRO A 21 9.45 5.77 -3.63
N SER A 22 10.20 6.82 -3.98
CA SER A 22 10.02 8.16 -3.44
C SER A 22 8.69 8.79 -3.87
N ASP A 23 8.19 8.47 -5.07
CA ASP A 23 6.88 8.94 -5.53
C ASP A 23 5.75 8.36 -4.67
N VAL A 24 5.83 7.07 -4.35
CA VAL A 24 4.83 6.40 -3.51
C VAL A 24 4.93 6.85 -2.06
N GLN A 25 6.15 7.04 -1.55
CA GLN A 25 6.38 7.61 -0.22
C GLN A 25 5.79 9.04 -0.14
N ALA A 26 6.02 9.87 -1.16
CA ALA A 26 5.46 11.21 -1.23
C ALA A 26 3.92 11.19 -1.26
N VAL A 27 3.30 10.25 -1.98
CA VAL A 27 1.84 10.07 -1.93
C VAL A 27 1.38 9.74 -0.51
N TYR A 28 2.01 8.76 0.14
CA TYR A 28 1.67 8.34 1.51
C TYR A 28 1.85 9.47 2.54
N ASP A 29 2.96 10.20 2.48
CA ASP A 29 3.27 11.30 3.40
C ASP A 29 2.26 12.44 3.24
N ASN A 30 1.81 12.69 2.02
CA ASN A 30 0.80 13.73 1.72
C ASN A 30 -0.63 13.34 2.07
N ILE A 31 -0.93 12.11 2.53
CA ILE A 31 -2.24 11.76 3.09
C ILE A 31 -2.35 12.40 4.48
N PRO A 32 -3.36 13.24 4.75
CA PRO A 32 -3.44 14.00 6.00
C PRO A 32 -3.93 13.17 7.21
N LEU A 33 -4.54 12.01 6.96
CA LEU A 33 -5.10 11.15 7.98
C LEU A 33 -4.03 10.31 8.69
N SER A 34 -4.27 10.01 9.97
CA SER A 34 -3.50 9.03 10.75
C SER A 34 -3.85 7.60 10.38
N GLU A 35 -5.07 7.35 9.92
CA GLU A 35 -5.60 6.05 9.51
C GLU A 35 -5.07 5.67 8.12
N LYS A 36 -3.74 5.60 8.02
CA LYS A 36 -3.04 5.23 6.80
C LYS A 36 -1.99 4.18 7.08
N LYS A 37 -1.77 3.31 6.09
CA LYS A 37 -0.74 2.28 6.11
C LYS A 37 -0.06 2.21 4.75
N LEU A 38 1.26 2.05 4.74
CA LEU A 38 2.05 1.73 3.56
C LEU A 38 2.76 0.40 3.78
N TYR A 39 2.58 -0.54 2.86
CA TYR A 39 3.28 -1.81 2.86
C TYR A 39 4.16 -1.96 1.62
N TRP A 40 5.46 -2.18 1.86
CA TRP A 40 6.43 -2.46 0.82
C TRP A 40 6.57 -3.96 0.62
N ILE A 41 6.30 -4.41 -0.61
CA ILE A 41 6.63 -5.77 -1.04
C ILE A 41 8.09 -5.76 -1.46
N GLU A 42 8.94 -6.42 -0.68
CA GLU A 42 10.39 -6.46 -0.88
C GLU A 42 10.84 -7.81 -1.49
N GLY A 43 12.09 -7.88 -1.94
CA GLY A 43 12.69 -9.11 -2.48
C GLY A 43 12.28 -9.44 -3.92
N THR A 44 11.73 -8.48 -4.66
CA THR A 44 11.37 -8.64 -6.07
C THR A 44 11.37 -7.29 -6.79
N THR A 45 11.72 -7.30 -8.08
CA THR A 45 11.57 -6.16 -8.99
C THR A 45 10.34 -6.29 -9.90
N LYS A 46 9.64 -7.43 -9.82
CA LYS A 46 8.53 -7.79 -10.69
C LYS A 46 7.23 -7.16 -10.20
N ARG A 47 6.75 -6.14 -10.90
CA ARG A 47 5.47 -5.44 -10.64
C ARG A 47 4.28 -6.38 -10.40
N TRP A 48 4.16 -7.46 -11.18
CA TRP A 48 3.02 -8.40 -11.09
C TRP A 48 3.00 -9.22 -9.79
N HIS A 49 4.08 -9.23 -9.01
CA HIS A 49 4.03 -9.76 -7.65
C HIS A 49 3.10 -8.92 -6.76
N GLY A 50 3.00 -7.60 -7.01
CA GLY A 50 2.03 -6.73 -6.37
C GLY A 50 0.58 -7.17 -6.64
N TYR A 51 0.23 -7.44 -7.90
CA TYR A 51 -1.15 -7.79 -8.29
C TYR A 51 -1.71 -9.03 -7.60
N THR A 52 -0.84 -9.95 -7.21
CA THR A 52 -1.20 -11.24 -6.61
C THR A 52 -0.79 -11.35 -5.15
N TYR A 53 -0.25 -10.28 -4.55
CA TYR A 53 0.32 -10.31 -3.21
C TYR A 53 -0.74 -10.73 -2.17
N PHE A 54 -1.87 -10.04 -2.10
CA PHE A 54 -2.94 -10.35 -1.15
C PHE A 54 -3.74 -11.62 -1.47
N GLN A 55 -3.54 -12.22 -2.65
CA GLN A 55 -4.07 -13.56 -2.92
C GLN A 55 -3.23 -14.64 -2.21
N ARG A 56 -1.93 -14.37 -1.99
CA ARG A 56 -0.99 -15.28 -1.31
C ARG A 56 -0.84 -14.96 0.18
N HIS A 57 -0.98 -13.68 0.54
CA HIS A 57 -0.81 -13.15 1.89
C HIS A 57 -2.01 -12.26 2.27
N PRO A 58 -3.22 -12.83 2.44
CA PRO A 58 -4.45 -12.07 2.64
C PRO A 58 -4.56 -11.38 4.01
N GLU A 59 -3.76 -11.80 4.99
CA GLU A 59 -3.93 -11.50 6.41
C GLU A 59 -4.08 -10.01 6.68
N GLN A 60 -3.15 -9.19 6.16
CA GLN A 60 -3.14 -7.75 6.40
C GLN A 60 -4.35 -7.02 5.79
N MET A 61 -4.90 -7.51 4.67
CA MET A 61 -6.10 -6.90 4.07
C MET A 61 -7.34 -7.29 4.84
N LEU A 62 -7.42 -8.53 5.31
CA LEU A 62 -8.53 -8.98 6.15
C LEU A 62 -8.56 -8.20 7.48
N GLU A 63 -7.41 -8.02 8.12
CA GLU A 63 -7.27 -7.18 9.32
C GLU A 63 -7.69 -5.72 9.05
N TRP A 64 -7.30 -5.16 7.90
CA TRP A 64 -7.68 -3.81 7.52
C TRP A 64 -9.20 -3.65 7.35
N PHE A 65 -9.84 -4.61 6.67
CA PHE A 65 -11.28 -4.59 6.49
C PHE A 65 -12.03 -4.78 7.81
N ASP A 66 -11.58 -5.69 8.67
CA ASP A 66 -12.17 -5.87 9.99
C ASP A 66 -12.09 -4.58 10.84
N GLN A 67 -11.00 -3.82 10.71
CA GLN A 67 -10.83 -2.58 11.46
C GLN A 67 -11.72 -1.42 10.96
N TYR A 68 -11.89 -1.27 9.64
CA TYR A 68 -12.44 -0.04 9.05
C TYR A 68 -13.71 -0.20 8.21
N MET A 69 -14.16 -1.43 7.92
CA MET A 69 -15.33 -1.71 7.06
C MET A 69 -16.46 -2.46 7.78
N ARG A 70 -16.65 -2.17 9.07
CA ARG A 70 -17.79 -2.67 9.86
C ARG A 70 -19.04 -1.83 9.67
#